data_AF-A0AAD9ILH2-F1
#
_entry.id   AF-A0AAD9ILH2-F1
#
_cell.length_a   1.000
_cell.length_b   1.000
_cell.length_c   1.000
_cell.angle_alpha   90.00
_cell.angle_beta   90.00
_cell.angle_gamma   90.00
#
_symmetry.space_group_name_H-M   'P 1'
#
loop_
_entity.id
_entity.type
_entity.pdbx_description
1 polymer ?
#
loop_
_entity_poly.entity_id
_entity_poly.type
_entity_poly.pdbx_seq_one_letter_code
_entity_poly.pdbx_strand_id
1 'polypeptide(L)'
;MTSATSLGEASFYWPYVKTLPPSYGSTPYFDERDLEALSAVPCVQARLQEASEQVKRTWREAAPALQRLPFPGAKWRSLGAWRWAAATLGTRTMYLEAPELGVETNPGPDPGALTPIGDFHNHSSPPAPLVPTLVGTSAGHARTDVSPAAGTGRFDPGADAYRLFAGSDGVLAGDQVFLEYGRYTNAQLMELYGFVLAANPHDTAPLAVSSFPAAAAAAAGEVEDEERCLTAAGTPSWALLRALRLAAVSSEERKRCAWRALRGQAISEAGERRAFAWLETAILESGAVAAVASTSDAPAPAPAAPVIPKYAVKAN
;
A
#
# COMPACT_ATOMS: atom_id res chain seq x y z
N MET A 1 -2.15 33.83 -4.35
CA MET A 1 -2.79 32.59 -4.83
C MET A 1 -3.91 32.21 -3.88
N THR A 2 -5.13 32.05 -4.39
CA THR A 2 -6.30 31.46 -3.71
C THR A 2 -6.43 29.99 -4.19
N SER A 3 -6.95 29.08 -3.37
CA SER A 3 -7.18 27.69 -3.82
C SER A 3 -8.40 27.61 -4.74
N ALA A 4 -8.44 26.61 -5.62
CA ALA A 4 -9.59 26.34 -6.49
C ALA A 4 -10.90 26.19 -5.69
N THR A 5 -10.84 25.51 -4.55
CA THR A 5 -11.97 25.38 -3.62
C THR A 5 -12.43 26.72 -3.04
N SER A 6 -11.51 27.62 -2.71
CA SER A 6 -11.84 28.93 -2.13
C SER A 6 -12.43 29.93 -3.12
N LEU A 7 -12.18 29.70 -4.42
CA LEU A 7 -12.72 30.52 -5.52
C LEU A 7 -14.14 30.10 -5.92
N GLY A 8 -14.61 28.91 -5.53
CA GLY A 8 -15.94 28.42 -5.91
C GLY A 8 -16.14 28.42 -7.42
N GLU A 9 -17.31 28.84 -7.87
CA GLU A 9 -17.70 28.94 -9.29
C GLU A 9 -16.78 29.83 -10.14
N ALA A 10 -16.01 30.73 -9.52
CA ALA A 10 -15.03 31.54 -10.23
C ALA A 10 -13.76 30.75 -10.62
N SER A 11 -13.57 29.53 -10.10
CA SER A 11 -12.44 28.68 -10.47
C SER A 11 -12.69 27.97 -11.81
N PHE A 12 -11.69 28.00 -12.70
CA PHE A 12 -11.66 27.12 -13.89
C PHE A 12 -11.87 25.64 -13.52
N TYR A 13 -11.33 25.20 -12.38
CA TYR A 13 -11.43 23.81 -11.91
C TYR A 13 -12.70 23.52 -11.11
N TRP A 14 -13.63 24.47 -10.96
CA TRP A 14 -14.84 24.26 -10.17
C TRP A 14 -15.68 23.05 -10.61
N PRO A 15 -15.87 22.76 -11.92
CA PRO A 15 -16.61 21.58 -12.36
C PRO A 15 -16.03 20.26 -11.85
N TYR A 16 -14.70 20.19 -11.72
CA TYR A 16 -14.02 19.04 -11.13
C TYR A 16 -14.08 19.07 -9.60
N VAL A 17 -13.75 20.20 -8.98
CA VAL A 17 -13.71 20.33 -7.51
C VAL A 17 -15.04 19.96 -6.86
N LYS A 18 -16.18 20.33 -7.47
CA LYS A 18 -17.52 19.99 -6.95
C LYS A 18 -17.89 18.51 -7.06
N THR A 19 -17.14 17.72 -7.82
CA THR A 19 -17.35 16.27 -7.98
C THR A 19 -16.49 15.45 -7.01
N LEU A 20 -15.51 16.08 -6.36
CA LEU A 20 -14.68 15.41 -5.38
C LEU A 20 -15.48 15.02 -4.14
N PRO A 21 -15.13 13.90 -3.48
CA PRO A 21 -15.77 13.49 -2.24
C PRO A 21 -15.71 14.60 -1.17
N PRO A 22 -16.79 14.83 -0.42
CA PRO A 22 -16.79 15.79 0.68
C PRO A 22 -15.92 15.32 1.87
N SER A 23 -15.59 14.03 1.92
CA SER A 23 -14.73 13.40 2.93
C SER A 23 -14.23 12.04 2.43
N TYR A 24 -13.24 11.47 3.12
CA TYR A 24 -12.56 10.24 2.73
C TYR A 24 -12.53 9.24 3.90
N GLY A 25 -12.29 7.97 3.58
CA GLY A 25 -12.01 6.91 4.55
C GLY A 25 -10.51 6.69 4.82
N SER A 26 -9.63 7.55 4.29
CA SER A 26 -8.17 7.41 4.43
C SER A 26 -7.65 7.98 5.75
N THR A 27 -6.40 7.67 6.07
CA THR A 27 -5.77 7.97 7.37
C THR A 27 -5.83 9.42 7.86
N PRO A 28 -5.83 10.48 7.03
CA PRO A 28 -6.06 11.85 7.50
C PRO A 28 -7.31 12.04 8.37
N TYR A 29 -8.29 11.14 8.26
CA TYR A 29 -9.57 11.17 8.98
C TYR A 29 -9.65 10.21 10.18
N PHE A 30 -8.66 9.34 10.40
CA PHE A 30 -8.73 8.34 11.46
C PHE A 30 -8.79 8.97 12.85
N ASP A 31 -9.74 8.51 13.65
CA ASP A 31 -9.89 8.84 15.07
C ASP A 31 -9.49 7.68 16.00
N GLU A 32 -9.62 7.90 17.32
CA GLU A 32 -9.28 6.89 18.33
C GLU A 32 -10.04 5.58 18.14
N ARG A 33 -11.29 5.66 17.66
CA ARG A 33 -12.16 4.49 17.46
C ARG A 33 -11.73 3.69 16.26
N ASP A 34 -11.35 4.37 15.18
CA ASP A 34 -10.80 3.72 13.99
C ASP A 34 -9.46 3.03 14.31
N LEU A 35 -8.62 3.63 15.16
CA LEU A 35 -7.38 3.03 15.63
C LEU A 35 -7.62 1.86 16.60
N GLU A 36 -8.61 1.94 17.49
CA GLU A 36 -8.96 0.86 18.43
C GLU A 36 -9.42 -0.41 17.70
N ALA A 37 -10.11 -0.25 16.56
CA ALA A 37 -10.52 -1.37 15.70
C ALA A 37 -9.32 -2.16 15.12
N LEU A 38 -8.10 -1.60 15.15
CA LEU A 38 -6.87 -2.22 14.68
C LEU A 38 -6.01 -2.81 15.81
N SER A 39 -6.53 -2.88 17.03
CA SER A 39 -5.82 -3.42 18.20
C SER A 39 -5.34 -4.87 18.03
N ALA A 40 -6.00 -5.66 17.18
CA ALA A 40 -5.56 -7.02 16.83
C ALA A 40 -4.31 -7.06 15.94
N VAL A 41 -3.94 -5.92 15.32
CA VAL A 41 -2.78 -5.78 14.42
C VAL A 41 -1.95 -4.54 14.81
N PRO A 42 -1.22 -4.58 15.96
CA PRO A 42 -0.56 -3.41 16.54
C PRO A 42 0.43 -2.70 15.60
N CYS A 43 1.11 -3.43 14.72
CA CYS A 43 2.03 -2.85 13.74
C CYS A 43 1.30 -1.97 12.71
N VAL A 44 0.14 -2.42 12.22
CA VAL A 44 -0.71 -1.67 11.31
C VAL A 44 -1.34 -0.48 12.04
N GLN A 45 -1.82 -0.69 13.27
CA GLN A 45 -2.36 0.37 14.12
C GLN A 45 -1.33 1.50 14.31
N ALA A 46 -0.10 1.18 14.69
CA ALA A 46 0.97 2.16 14.91
C ALA A 46 1.29 2.95 13.62
N ARG A 47 1.34 2.25 12.47
CA ARG A 47 1.55 2.87 11.15
C ARG A 47 0.46 3.89 10.83
N LEU A 48 -0.81 3.50 10.95
CA LEU A 48 -1.93 4.40 10.64
C LEU A 48 -2.07 5.53 11.67
N GLN A 49 -1.68 5.29 12.93
CA GLN A 49 -1.62 6.34 13.94
C GLN A 49 -0.58 7.40 13.59
N GLU A 50 0.66 7.01 13.23
CA GLU A 50 1.70 7.97 12.84
C GLU A 50 1.28 8.77 11.60
N ALA A 51 0.71 8.12 10.58
CA ALA A 51 0.21 8.80 9.40
C ALA A 51 -0.93 9.80 9.74
N SER A 52 -1.81 9.49 10.69
CA SER A 52 -2.87 10.43 11.13
C SER A 52 -2.29 11.63 11.89
N GLU A 53 -1.29 11.39 12.75
CA GLU A 53 -0.59 12.45 13.48
C GLU A 53 0.26 13.32 12.56
N GLN A 54 0.87 12.76 11.52
CA GLN A 54 1.67 13.49 10.54
C GLN A 54 0.83 14.56 9.82
N VAL A 55 -0.45 14.29 9.52
CA VAL A 55 -1.35 15.29 8.92
C VAL A 55 -1.61 16.47 9.88
N LYS A 56 -1.76 16.19 11.19
CA LYS A 56 -1.93 17.24 12.20
C LYS A 56 -0.64 18.04 12.38
N ARG A 57 0.52 17.37 12.36
CA ARG A 57 1.85 17.98 12.46
C ARG A 57 2.12 18.94 11.31
N THR A 58 1.96 18.47 10.07
CA THR A 58 2.15 19.28 8.85
C THR A 58 1.20 20.48 8.78
N TRP A 59 -0.05 20.34 9.23
CA TRP A 59 -0.96 21.48 9.34
C TRP A 59 -0.45 22.56 10.30
N ARG A 60 0.03 22.16 11.49
CA ARG A 60 0.59 23.10 12.49
C ARG A 60 1.83 23.81 11.95
N GLU A 61 2.70 23.08 11.26
CA GLU A 61 3.90 23.62 10.62
C GLU A 61 3.56 24.60 9.49
N ALA A 62 2.53 24.30 8.70
CA ALA A 62 2.06 25.16 7.63
C ALA A 62 1.27 26.38 8.12
N ALA A 63 0.79 26.39 9.37
CA ALA A 63 -0.11 27.42 9.89
C ALA A 63 0.41 28.86 9.72
N PRO A 64 1.70 29.20 9.99
CA PRO A 64 2.22 30.55 9.78
C PRO A 64 2.17 30.98 8.29
N ALA A 65 2.42 30.04 7.37
CA ALA A 65 2.33 30.31 5.93
C ALA A 65 0.86 30.46 5.50
N LEU A 66 -0.04 29.60 5.96
CA LEU A 66 -1.47 29.65 5.69
C LEU A 66 -2.11 30.97 6.14
N GLN A 67 -1.64 31.55 7.26
CA GLN A 67 -2.09 32.86 7.74
C GLN A 67 -1.78 34.01 6.78
N ARG A 68 -0.65 33.93 6.05
CA ARG A 68 -0.22 34.95 5.09
C ARG A 68 -0.91 34.83 3.73
N LEU A 69 -1.57 33.71 3.45
CA LEU A 69 -2.27 33.49 2.19
C LEU A 69 -3.62 34.23 2.17
N PRO A 70 -4.05 34.77 1.02
CA PRO A 70 -5.26 35.59 0.90
C PRO A 70 -6.54 34.74 0.81
N PHE A 71 -6.69 33.71 1.66
CA PHE A 71 -7.92 32.92 1.69
C PHE A 71 -9.11 33.76 2.21
N PRO A 72 -10.30 33.61 1.62
CA PRO A 72 -11.48 34.43 1.91
C PRO A 72 -12.14 34.15 3.27
N GLY A 73 -11.55 33.28 4.10
CA GLY A 73 -12.05 32.99 5.45
C GLY A 73 -11.16 32.01 6.23
N ALA A 74 -11.32 31.98 7.56
CA ALA A 74 -10.53 31.12 8.44
C ALA A 74 -10.77 29.62 8.19
N LYS A 75 -11.94 29.22 7.69
CA LYS A 75 -12.27 27.82 7.38
C LYS A 75 -11.26 27.14 6.44
N TRP A 76 -10.72 27.90 5.47
CA TRP A 76 -9.74 27.41 4.50
C TRP A 76 -8.34 27.17 5.09
N ARG A 77 -8.11 27.63 6.33
CA ARG A 77 -6.87 27.43 7.09
C ARG A 77 -7.05 26.40 8.22
N SER A 78 -8.25 25.83 8.35
CA SER A 78 -8.57 24.87 9.41
C SER A 78 -7.90 23.52 9.16
N LEU A 79 -7.74 22.74 10.23
CA LEU A 79 -7.31 21.35 10.14
C LEU A 79 -8.25 20.53 9.23
N GLY A 80 -9.56 20.84 9.21
CA GLY A 80 -10.52 20.16 8.33
C GLY A 80 -10.23 20.39 6.85
N ALA A 81 -9.93 21.64 6.46
CA ALA A 81 -9.54 21.96 5.09
C ALA A 81 -8.20 21.30 4.70
N TRP A 82 -7.23 21.26 5.63
CA TRP A 82 -5.96 20.59 5.42
C TRP A 82 -6.12 19.08 5.26
N ARG A 83 -6.92 18.43 6.12
CA ARG A 83 -7.25 17.01 6.02
C ARG A 83 -7.90 16.65 4.70
N TRP A 84 -8.90 17.44 4.27
CA TRP A 84 -9.56 17.22 3.00
C TRP A 84 -8.59 17.35 1.82
N ALA A 85 -7.72 18.37 1.83
CA ALA A 85 -6.72 18.57 0.79
C ALA A 85 -5.69 17.43 0.78
N ALA A 86 -5.17 17.04 1.94
CA ALA A 86 -4.21 15.95 2.09
C ALA A 86 -4.81 14.61 1.63
N ALA A 87 -6.04 14.30 2.01
CA ALA A 87 -6.73 13.10 1.58
C ALA A 87 -7.04 13.13 0.07
N THR A 88 -7.45 14.27 -0.48
CA THR A 88 -7.66 14.43 -1.92
C THR A 88 -6.38 14.16 -2.69
N LEU A 89 -5.26 14.78 -2.29
CA LEU A 89 -3.98 14.58 -2.96
C LEU A 89 -3.48 13.13 -2.77
N GLY A 90 -3.52 12.58 -1.56
CA GLY A 90 -3.05 11.22 -1.30
C GLY A 90 -3.83 10.13 -2.04
N THR A 91 -5.13 10.32 -2.23
CA THR A 91 -6.02 9.30 -2.82
C THR A 91 -6.17 9.40 -4.34
N ARG A 92 -5.86 10.57 -4.94
CA ARG A 92 -6.21 10.87 -6.35
C ARG A 92 -5.08 11.42 -7.21
N THR A 93 -3.90 11.65 -6.64
CA THR A 93 -2.76 12.12 -7.43
C THR A 93 -2.34 11.05 -8.44
N MET A 94 -2.33 11.42 -9.72
CA MET A 94 -1.69 10.64 -10.78
C MET A 94 -0.29 11.20 -11.01
N TYR A 95 0.72 10.33 -10.95
CA TYR A 95 2.11 10.74 -11.11
C TYR A 95 2.44 11.01 -12.58
N LEU A 96 3.10 12.15 -12.83
CA LEU A 96 3.74 12.47 -14.09
C LEU A 96 5.08 11.72 -14.12
N GLU A 97 5.61 11.43 -15.31
CA GLU A 97 6.84 10.63 -15.45
C GLU A 97 7.96 11.14 -14.53
N ALA A 98 8.65 10.21 -13.87
CA ALA A 98 9.88 10.51 -13.15
C ALA A 98 10.91 11.07 -14.15
N PRO A 99 11.71 12.09 -13.77
CA PRO A 99 12.84 12.50 -14.60
C PRO A 99 13.75 11.29 -14.86
N GLU A 100 14.42 11.28 -16.02
CA GLU A 100 15.27 10.17 -16.48
C GLU A 100 16.21 9.61 -15.39
N LEU A 101 16.45 8.29 -15.44
CA LEU A 101 17.38 7.58 -14.57
C LEU A 101 18.73 8.34 -14.45
N GLY A 102 19.02 8.89 -13.27
CA GLY A 102 20.31 9.52 -12.97
C GLY A 102 20.28 11.02 -12.70
N VAL A 103 19.12 11.68 -12.76
CA VAL A 103 18.96 13.03 -12.22
C VAL A 103 18.40 12.91 -10.81
N GLU A 104 19.26 13.06 -9.79
CA GLU A 104 18.80 13.30 -8.42
C GLU A 104 18.04 14.64 -8.39
N THR A 105 16.71 14.58 -8.54
CA THR A 105 15.88 15.66 -8.08
C THR A 105 15.81 15.57 -6.57
N ASN A 106 16.07 16.70 -5.90
CA ASN A 106 15.87 16.92 -4.46
C ASN A 106 14.73 16.07 -3.86
N PRO A 107 14.81 15.67 -2.57
CA PRO A 107 13.73 14.96 -1.91
C PRO A 107 12.47 15.83 -1.89
N GLY A 108 11.60 15.58 -2.85
CA GLY A 108 10.30 16.19 -3.09
C GLY A 108 9.48 15.17 -3.85
N PRO A 109 8.15 15.11 -3.63
CA PRO A 109 7.33 14.06 -4.21
C PRO A 109 7.40 14.17 -5.74
N ASP A 110 7.48 13.04 -6.42
CA ASP A 110 7.38 12.95 -7.88
C ASP A 110 6.26 13.88 -8.38
N PRO A 111 6.50 14.67 -9.45
CA PRO A 111 5.53 15.65 -9.90
C PRO A 111 4.19 14.95 -10.17
N GLY A 112 3.15 15.37 -9.45
CA GLY A 112 1.83 14.76 -9.50
C GLY A 112 0.76 15.74 -9.96
N ALA A 113 -0.28 15.21 -10.59
CA ALA A 113 -1.43 15.98 -11.02
C ALA A 113 -2.74 15.33 -10.56
N LEU A 114 -3.75 16.17 -10.29
CA LEU A 114 -5.14 15.72 -10.27
C LEU A 114 -5.66 15.74 -11.70
N THR A 115 -6.16 14.62 -12.17
CA THR A 115 -6.64 14.43 -13.55
C THR A 115 -8.16 14.29 -13.54
N PRO A 116 -8.92 15.37 -13.81
CA PRO A 116 -10.38 15.29 -13.83
C PRO A 116 -10.86 14.13 -14.71
N ILE A 117 -11.81 13.33 -14.21
CA ILE A 117 -12.32 12.09 -14.83
C ILE A 117 -11.32 10.93 -14.75
N GLY A 118 -10.01 11.19 -14.92
CA GLY A 118 -8.97 10.17 -14.84
C GLY A 118 -8.88 9.51 -13.46
N ASP A 119 -9.02 10.30 -12.41
CA ASP A 119 -8.94 9.88 -11.00
C ASP A 119 -10.24 9.30 -10.41
N PHE A 120 -11.25 9.00 -11.25
CA PHE A 120 -12.53 8.42 -10.82
C PHE A 120 -12.55 6.89 -10.82
N HIS A 121 -11.59 6.27 -11.51
CA HIS A 121 -11.55 4.83 -11.69
C HIS A 121 -11.10 4.16 -10.40
N ASN A 122 -11.82 3.14 -9.95
CA ASN A 122 -11.47 2.37 -8.75
C ASN A 122 -10.30 1.42 -9.00
N HIS A 123 -9.69 0.96 -7.91
CA HIS A 123 -8.57 0.02 -7.95
C HIS A 123 -9.02 -1.40 -8.28
N SER A 124 -8.29 -2.08 -9.15
CA SER A 124 -8.20 -3.54 -9.19
C SER A 124 -6.74 -3.97 -9.13
N SER A 125 -6.43 -4.93 -8.26
CA SER A 125 -5.06 -5.42 -8.10
C SER A 125 -4.58 -6.19 -9.33
N PRO A 126 -3.28 -6.10 -9.66
CA PRO A 126 -2.71 -6.95 -10.69
C PRO A 126 -2.67 -8.41 -10.20
N PRO A 127 -2.43 -9.37 -11.11
CA PRO A 127 -2.23 -10.77 -10.76
C PRO A 127 -1.21 -10.96 -9.63
N ALA A 128 -1.36 -12.05 -8.89
CA ALA A 128 -0.49 -12.38 -7.77
C ALA A 128 0.99 -12.42 -8.18
N PRO A 129 1.91 -11.92 -7.33
CA PRO A 129 3.33 -11.91 -7.64
C PRO A 129 3.89 -13.33 -7.60
N LEU A 130 5.07 -13.51 -8.19
CA LEU A 130 5.81 -14.77 -8.07
C LEU A 130 6.34 -14.92 -6.65
N VAL A 131 6.03 -16.05 -6.04
CA VAL A 131 6.46 -16.42 -4.69
C VAL A 131 7.53 -17.51 -4.71
N PRO A 132 8.38 -17.62 -3.67
CA PRO A 132 9.35 -18.69 -3.59
C PRO A 132 8.72 -20.08 -3.66
N THR A 133 9.32 -20.98 -4.43
CA THR A 133 8.96 -22.40 -4.39
C THR A 133 9.49 -23.00 -3.09
N LEU A 134 8.61 -23.54 -2.27
CA LEU A 134 8.96 -24.23 -1.03
C LEU A 134 9.05 -25.74 -1.31
N VAL A 135 9.94 -26.45 -0.61
CA VAL A 135 10.08 -27.89 -0.79
C VAL A 135 8.76 -28.56 -0.36
N GLY A 136 8.15 -29.33 -1.26
CA GLY A 136 6.89 -30.03 -1.00
C GLY A 136 5.62 -29.25 -1.38
N THR A 137 5.73 -28.01 -1.86
CA THR A 137 4.58 -27.32 -2.48
C THR A 137 4.58 -27.56 -3.99
N SER A 138 3.38 -27.76 -4.57
CA SER A 138 3.22 -27.79 -6.02
C SER A 138 3.74 -26.47 -6.56
N ALA A 139 4.68 -26.50 -7.50
CA ALA A 139 5.20 -25.28 -8.12
C ALA A 139 4.02 -24.43 -8.60
N GLY A 140 3.88 -23.24 -8.02
CA GLY A 140 2.98 -22.22 -8.57
C GLY A 140 3.41 -22.01 -10.02
N HIS A 141 2.56 -22.41 -10.97
CA HIS A 141 2.87 -22.30 -12.39
C HIS A 141 3.25 -20.84 -12.66
N ALA A 142 4.46 -20.64 -13.18
CA ALA A 142 4.88 -19.33 -13.66
C ALA A 142 3.89 -18.90 -14.74
N ARG A 143 2.99 -17.95 -14.42
CA ARG A 143 2.24 -17.26 -15.45
C ARG A 143 3.24 -16.33 -16.13
N THR A 144 3.70 -16.75 -17.29
CA THR A 144 4.65 -16.00 -18.12
C THR A 144 4.03 -14.80 -18.82
N ASP A 145 2.69 -14.70 -18.82
CA ASP A 145 1.95 -13.55 -19.36
C ASP A 145 1.38 -12.72 -18.22
N VAL A 146 2.09 -11.63 -17.91
CA VAL A 146 1.67 -10.61 -16.95
C VAL A 146 1.13 -9.41 -17.72
N SER A 147 0.13 -9.63 -18.57
CA SER A 147 -0.65 -8.49 -19.06
C SER A 147 -1.53 -7.98 -17.92
N PRO A 148 -1.62 -6.66 -17.69
CA PRO A 148 -2.46 -6.13 -16.64
C PRO A 148 -3.92 -6.40 -16.99
N ALA A 149 -4.61 -7.14 -16.13
CA ALA A 149 -6.04 -7.40 -16.25
C ALA A 149 -6.85 -6.08 -16.12
N ALA A 150 -6.38 -5.18 -15.25
CA ALA A 150 -6.94 -3.85 -15.06
C ALA A 150 -6.33 -2.82 -16.03
N GLY A 151 -6.97 -1.66 -16.16
CA GLY A 151 -6.43 -0.56 -16.93
C GLY A 151 -5.18 0.05 -16.28
N THR A 152 -4.37 0.72 -17.08
CA THR A 152 -3.17 1.44 -16.65
C THR A 152 -3.21 2.88 -17.15
N GLY A 153 -2.35 3.72 -16.60
CA GLY A 153 -2.27 5.12 -16.97
C GLY A 153 -0.84 5.63 -17.00
N ARG A 154 -0.53 6.53 -17.93
CA ARG A 154 0.74 7.27 -17.93
C ARG A 154 0.57 8.63 -18.60
N PHE A 155 1.41 9.58 -18.20
CA PHE A 155 1.54 10.83 -18.93
C PHE A 155 2.26 10.57 -20.26
N ASP A 156 1.78 11.18 -21.35
CA ASP A 156 2.41 11.17 -22.66
C ASP A 156 2.88 12.59 -22.98
N PRO A 157 4.19 12.87 -22.85
CA PRO A 157 4.74 14.21 -23.12
C PRO A 157 4.54 14.66 -24.57
N GLY A 158 4.53 13.74 -25.53
CA GLY A 158 4.31 14.06 -26.94
C GLY A 158 2.88 14.50 -27.22
N ALA A 159 1.93 14.05 -26.40
CA ALA A 159 0.52 14.42 -26.48
C ALA A 159 0.12 15.51 -25.48
N ASP A 160 1.01 15.88 -24.55
CA ASP A 160 0.74 16.72 -23.38
C ASP A 160 -0.53 16.28 -22.62
N ALA A 161 -0.68 14.96 -22.44
CA ALA A 161 -1.91 14.38 -21.92
C ALA A 161 -1.65 13.13 -21.08
N TYR A 162 -2.45 12.96 -20.03
CA TYR A 162 -2.51 11.69 -19.30
C TYR A 162 -3.37 10.70 -20.07
N ARG A 163 -2.79 9.56 -20.45
CA ARG A 163 -3.45 8.51 -21.24
C ARG A 163 -3.78 7.31 -20.39
N LEU A 164 -5.04 6.91 -20.41
CA LEU A 164 -5.53 5.68 -19.79
C LEU A 164 -5.71 4.61 -20.86
N PHE A 165 -5.28 3.39 -20.53
CA PHE A 165 -5.34 2.23 -21.41
C PHE A 165 -6.16 1.14 -20.71
N ALA A 166 -7.08 0.52 -21.43
CA ALA A 166 -7.78 -0.66 -20.92
C ALA A 166 -6.80 -1.82 -20.71
N GLY A 167 -7.11 -2.70 -19.74
CA GLY A 167 -6.37 -3.93 -19.52
C GLY A 167 -6.50 -4.90 -20.70
N SER A 168 -5.69 -5.97 -20.70
CA SER A 168 -5.69 -6.96 -21.79
C SER A 168 -7.02 -7.66 -21.99
N ASP A 169 -7.82 -7.75 -20.93
CA ASP A 169 -9.12 -8.42 -20.94
C ASP A 169 -10.22 -7.53 -21.57
N GLY A 170 -9.91 -6.26 -21.84
CA GLY A 170 -10.88 -5.25 -22.25
C GLY A 170 -11.86 -4.90 -21.13
N VAL A 171 -12.86 -4.09 -21.45
CA VAL A 171 -13.98 -3.77 -20.54
C VAL A 171 -15.27 -3.96 -21.32
N LEU A 172 -16.19 -4.78 -20.81
CA LEU A 172 -17.47 -5.00 -21.47
C LEU A 172 -18.41 -3.81 -21.25
N ALA A 173 -19.34 -3.62 -22.18
CA ALA A 173 -20.33 -2.56 -22.07
C ALA A 173 -21.22 -2.78 -20.82
N GLY A 174 -21.27 -1.78 -19.95
CA GLY A 174 -22.01 -1.83 -18.68
C GLY A 174 -21.15 -2.20 -17.47
N ASP A 175 -19.93 -2.72 -17.69
CA ASP A 175 -19.00 -3.04 -16.61
C ASP A 175 -18.25 -1.79 -16.14
N GLN A 176 -17.84 -1.82 -14.88
CA GLN A 176 -17.00 -0.77 -14.30
C GLN A 176 -15.59 -0.81 -14.88
N VAL A 177 -15.05 0.36 -15.20
CA VAL A 177 -13.65 0.52 -15.62
C VAL A 177 -12.77 0.67 -14.38
N PHE A 178 -11.80 -0.23 -14.24
CA PHE A 178 -10.83 -0.22 -13.13
C PHE A 178 -9.44 0.18 -13.61
N LEU A 179 -8.66 0.78 -12.70
CA LEU A 179 -7.22 1.01 -12.87
C LEU A 179 -6.41 0.21 -11.84
N GLU A 180 -5.19 -0.12 -12.22
CA GLU A 180 -4.17 -0.56 -11.28
C GLU A 180 -3.50 0.68 -10.66
N TYR A 181 -3.69 0.90 -9.35
CA TYR A 181 -3.02 1.99 -8.63
C TYR A 181 -1.57 1.64 -8.30
N GLY A 182 -1.31 0.35 -8.06
CA GLY A 182 -0.02 -0.17 -7.68
C GLY A 182 -0.16 -1.51 -6.93
N ARG A 183 0.99 -2.07 -6.55
CA ARG A 183 1.08 -3.30 -5.75
C ARG A 183 1.16 -2.95 -4.27
N TYR A 184 0.00 -2.65 -3.70
CA TYR A 184 -0.12 -2.23 -2.31
C TYR A 184 -0.60 -3.37 -1.41
N THR A 185 -0.06 -3.45 -0.20
CA THR A 185 -0.63 -4.27 0.89
C THR A 185 -1.95 -3.66 1.37
N ASN A 186 -2.77 -4.42 2.10
CA ASN A 186 -4.00 -3.86 2.67
C ASN A 186 -3.70 -2.76 3.71
N ALA A 187 -2.58 -2.83 4.43
CA ALA A 187 -2.14 -1.75 5.31
C ALA A 187 -1.86 -0.46 4.52
N GLN A 188 -1.20 -0.56 3.36
CA GLN A 188 -0.94 0.58 2.48
C GLN A 188 -2.21 1.11 1.80
N LEU A 189 -3.10 0.22 1.33
CA LEU A 189 -4.38 0.62 0.74
C LEU A 189 -5.27 1.36 1.76
N MET A 190 -5.29 0.90 3.01
CA MET A 190 -6.00 1.58 4.09
C MET A 190 -5.38 2.96 4.36
N GLU A 191 -4.05 3.02 4.41
CA GLU A 191 -3.33 4.26 4.67
C GLU A 191 -3.60 5.34 3.61
N LEU A 192 -3.34 4.96 2.36
CA LEU A 192 -3.31 5.87 1.22
C LEU A 192 -4.71 6.15 0.68
N TYR A 193 -5.54 5.10 0.57
CA TYR A 193 -6.81 5.15 -0.15
C TYR A 193 -8.05 4.95 0.72
N GLY A 194 -7.89 4.45 1.95
CA GLY A 194 -9.00 4.27 2.89
C GLY A 194 -9.90 3.08 2.58
N PHE A 195 -9.36 2.04 1.95
CA PHE A 195 -10.05 0.77 1.73
C PHE A 195 -9.11 -0.42 1.84
N VAL A 196 -9.66 -1.63 1.96
CA VAL A 196 -8.93 -2.90 1.89
C VAL A 196 -9.63 -3.83 0.90
N LEU A 197 -8.91 -4.80 0.37
CA LEU A 197 -9.49 -5.84 -0.49
C LEU A 197 -9.59 -7.15 0.30
N ALA A 198 -10.73 -7.82 0.16
CA ALA A 198 -10.99 -9.09 0.84
C ALA A 198 -9.98 -10.20 0.44
N ALA A 199 -9.51 -10.18 -0.80
CA ALA A 199 -8.53 -11.11 -1.33
C ALA A 199 -7.44 -10.33 -2.08
N ASN A 200 -6.65 -9.53 -1.36
CA ASN A 200 -5.52 -8.81 -1.94
C ASN A 200 -4.34 -9.77 -2.18
N PRO A 201 -3.95 -10.05 -3.43
CA PRO A 201 -2.84 -10.97 -3.71
C PRO A 201 -1.45 -10.38 -3.39
N HIS A 202 -1.38 -9.07 -3.13
CA HIS A 202 -0.15 -8.36 -2.73
C HIS A 202 -0.13 -8.06 -1.22
N ASP A 203 -1.06 -8.61 -0.44
CA ASP A 203 -1.04 -8.42 1.00
C ASP A 203 0.16 -9.12 1.64
N THR A 204 0.61 -8.57 2.77
CA THR A 204 1.71 -9.14 3.53
C THR A 204 1.46 -9.07 5.02
N ALA A 205 2.01 -10.04 5.74
CA ALA A 205 2.05 -10.07 7.20
C ALA A 205 3.51 -9.87 7.67
N PRO A 206 3.87 -8.69 8.21
CA PRO A 206 5.23 -8.42 8.66
C PRO A 206 5.58 -9.25 9.90
N LEU A 207 6.83 -9.69 9.98
CA LEU A 207 7.38 -10.44 11.12
C LEU A 207 8.40 -9.57 11.85
N ALA A 208 8.23 -9.40 13.16
CA ALA A 208 9.19 -8.67 13.97
C ALA A 208 10.50 -9.48 14.13
N VAL A 209 11.65 -8.79 14.19
CA VAL A 209 12.95 -9.44 14.46
C VAL A 209 12.90 -10.24 15.77
N SER A 210 12.20 -9.70 16.77
CA SER A 210 12.02 -10.33 18.08
C SER A 210 11.24 -11.65 18.05
N SER A 211 10.48 -11.93 16.99
CA SER A 211 9.77 -13.20 16.83
C SER A 211 10.72 -14.33 16.40
N PHE A 212 11.88 -14.02 15.84
CA PHE A 212 12.84 -15.04 15.40
C PHE A 212 13.68 -15.58 16.55
N PRO A 213 14.06 -16.87 16.54
CA PRO A 213 15.00 -17.41 17.52
C PRO A 213 16.36 -16.72 17.40
N ALA A 214 17.14 -16.69 18.49
CA ALA A 214 18.42 -15.99 18.54
C ALA A 214 19.40 -16.38 17.41
N ALA A 215 19.35 -17.64 16.94
CA ALA A 215 20.17 -18.14 15.84
C ALA A 215 19.81 -17.53 14.46
N ALA A 216 18.61 -16.96 14.32
CA ALA A 216 18.08 -16.38 13.08
C ALA A 216 17.86 -14.86 13.17
N ALA A 217 17.72 -14.31 14.38
CA ALA A 217 17.35 -12.91 14.61
C ALA A 217 18.30 -11.92 13.91
N ALA A 218 19.61 -12.15 13.94
CA ALA A 218 20.56 -11.27 13.24
C ALA A 218 20.32 -11.24 11.73
N ALA A 219 20.13 -12.42 11.11
CA ALA A 219 19.88 -12.52 9.68
C ALA A 219 18.51 -11.94 9.28
N ALA A 220 17.49 -12.13 10.11
CA ALA A 220 16.19 -11.50 9.91
C ALA A 220 16.27 -9.97 10.06
N GLY A 221 17.07 -9.47 11.01
CA GLY A 221 17.27 -8.03 11.24
C GLY A 221 18.05 -7.32 10.12
N GLU A 222 18.80 -8.05 9.28
CA GLU A 222 19.42 -7.52 8.06
C GLU A 222 18.44 -7.37 6.88
N VAL A 223 17.22 -7.93 7.00
CA VAL A 223 16.17 -7.79 6.00
C VAL A 223 15.33 -6.57 6.33
N GLU A 224 15.14 -5.69 5.34
CA GLU A 224 14.26 -4.53 5.42
C GLU A 224 12.86 -4.92 5.94
N ASP A 225 12.22 -4.02 6.68
CA ASP A 225 10.98 -4.33 7.41
C ASP A 225 9.85 -4.75 6.46
N GLU A 226 9.71 -4.11 5.30
CA GLU A 226 8.71 -4.44 4.28
C GLU A 226 8.93 -5.82 3.64
N GLU A 227 10.19 -6.23 3.54
CA GLU A 227 10.60 -7.51 2.98
C GLU A 227 10.66 -8.62 4.04
N ARG A 228 10.56 -8.30 5.33
CA ARG A 228 10.53 -9.28 6.41
C ARG A 228 9.10 -9.71 6.70
N CYS A 229 8.50 -10.44 5.77
CA CYS A 229 7.07 -10.76 5.82
C CYS A 229 6.72 -12.13 5.26
N LEU A 230 5.50 -12.57 5.56
CA LEU A 230 4.77 -13.57 4.78
C LEU A 230 3.92 -12.86 3.71
N THR A 231 3.81 -13.49 2.55
CA THR A 231 2.92 -13.06 1.47
C THR A 231 1.50 -13.57 1.68
N ALA A 232 0.52 -13.04 0.93
CA ALA A 232 -0.85 -13.53 0.89
C ALA A 232 -0.96 -15.04 0.57
N ALA A 233 0.04 -15.62 -0.11
CA ALA A 233 0.10 -17.06 -0.39
C ALA A 233 0.62 -17.90 0.80
N GLY A 234 0.93 -17.27 1.94
CA GLY A 234 1.50 -17.92 3.13
C GLY A 234 2.99 -18.25 3.00
N THR A 235 3.66 -17.86 1.92
CA THR A 235 5.11 -18.05 1.75
C THR A 235 5.89 -16.87 2.30
N PRO A 236 7.12 -17.06 2.83
CA PRO A 236 8.00 -15.93 3.15
C PRO A 236 8.36 -15.14 1.89
N SER A 237 8.75 -13.88 2.05
CA SER A 237 9.39 -13.12 0.98
C SER A 237 10.68 -13.78 0.48
N TRP A 238 11.14 -13.37 -0.70
CA TRP A 238 12.41 -13.81 -1.26
C TRP A 238 13.60 -13.40 -0.40
N ALA A 239 13.61 -12.15 0.11
CA ALA A 239 14.70 -11.63 0.92
C ALA A 239 14.80 -12.37 2.26
N LEU A 240 13.67 -12.57 2.93
CA LEU A 240 13.60 -13.28 4.19
C LEU A 240 14.05 -14.75 4.04
N LEU A 241 13.49 -15.46 3.05
CA LEU A 241 13.87 -16.86 2.82
C LEU A 241 15.36 -17.00 2.50
N ARG A 242 15.91 -16.09 1.69
CA ARG A 242 17.33 -16.07 1.36
C ARG A 242 18.20 -15.85 2.61
N ALA A 243 17.86 -14.86 3.44
CA ALA A 243 18.58 -14.58 4.67
C ALA A 243 18.59 -15.78 5.62
N LEU A 244 17.43 -16.41 5.84
CA LEU A 244 17.31 -17.59 6.69
C LEU A 244 18.10 -18.78 6.14
N ARG A 245 18.03 -19.04 4.82
CA ARG A 245 18.81 -20.13 4.19
C ARG A 245 20.32 -19.94 4.36
N LEU A 246 20.82 -18.71 4.18
CA LEU A 246 22.23 -18.40 4.36
C LEU A 246 22.65 -18.57 5.82
N ALA A 247 21.82 -18.12 6.77
CA ALA A 247 22.09 -18.26 8.20
C ALA A 247 22.03 -19.73 8.67
N ALA A 248 21.16 -20.53 8.09
CA ALA A 248 20.88 -21.90 8.52
C ALA A 248 21.93 -22.93 8.12
N VAL A 249 22.93 -22.58 7.31
CA VAL A 249 23.98 -23.52 6.85
C VAL A 249 25.34 -23.27 7.49
N SER A 250 26.20 -24.29 7.49
CA SER A 250 27.58 -24.17 7.96
C SER A 250 28.39 -23.21 7.09
N SER A 251 29.49 -22.69 7.62
CA SER A 251 30.40 -21.80 6.88
C SER A 251 30.95 -22.44 5.60
N GLU A 252 31.16 -23.75 5.59
CA GLU A 252 31.65 -24.47 4.40
C GLU A 252 30.57 -24.61 3.32
N GLU A 253 29.34 -24.98 3.69
CA GLU A 253 28.20 -25.00 2.77
C GLU A 253 27.93 -23.61 2.20
N ARG A 254 27.99 -22.58 3.05
CA ARG A 254 27.80 -21.18 2.63
C ARG A 254 28.83 -20.77 1.59
N LYS A 255 30.13 -21.01 1.85
CA LYS A 255 31.22 -20.67 0.90
C LYS A 255 31.05 -21.36 -0.46
N ARG A 256 30.64 -22.64 -0.48
CA ARG A 256 30.56 -23.43 -1.72
C ARG A 256 29.25 -23.23 -2.49
N CYS A 257 28.15 -22.98 -1.78
CA CYS A 257 26.80 -23.13 -2.31
C CYS A 257 25.86 -21.94 -2.04
N ALA A 258 26.32 -20.81 -1.47
CA ALA A 258 25.47 -19.64 -1.22
C ALA A 258 24.76 -19.11 -2.49
N TRP A 259 25.38 -19.27 -3.66
CA TRP A 259 24.78 -18.90 -4.96
C TRP A 259 23.44 -19.63 -5.22
N ARG A 260 23.19 -20.79 -4.60
CA ARG A 260 21.91 -21.49 -4.70
C ARG A 260 20.78 -20.68 -4.09
N ALA A 261 21.02 -20.03 -2.95
CA ALA A 261 20.02 -19.15 -2.33
C ALA A 261 19.70 -17.93 -3.21
N LEU A 262 20.66 -17.41 -3.98
CA LEU A 262 20.41 -16.36 -4.99
C LEU A 262 19.52 -16.83 -6.14
N ARG A 263 19.49 -18.14 -6.42
CA ARG A 263 18.58 -18.76 -7.39
C ARG A 263 17.28 -19.27 -6.78
N GLY A 264 17.00 -18.93 -5.52
CA GLY A 264 15.80 -19.41 -4.84
C GLY A 264 15.83 -20.87 -4.42
N GLN A 265 17.00 -21.53 -4.47
CA GLN A 265 17.15 -22.95 -4.18
C GLN A 265 17.66 -23.18 -2.76
N ALA A 266 17.31 -24.35 -2.20
CA ALA A 266 17.90 -24.83 -0.96
C ALA A 266 19.42 -25.01 -1.09
N ILE A 267 20.17 -24.58 -0.08
CA ILE A 267 21.64 -24.76 -0.03
C ILE A 267 21.97 -26.20 0.37
N SER A 268 21.32 -26.71 1.42
CA SER A 268 21.36 -28.10 1.85
C SER A 268 20.04 -28.47 2.52
N GLU A 269 19.68 -29.76 2.51
CA GLU A 269 18.43 -30.24 3.08
C GLU A 269 18.33 -29.98 4.59
N ALA A 270 19.45 -30.12 5.31
CA ALA A 270 19.52 -29.84 6.74
C ALA A 270 19.43 -28.33 7.03
N GLY A 271 20.05 -27.48 6.21
CA GLY A 271 19.91 -26.03 6.32
C GLY A 271 18.49 -25.57 6.03
N GLU A 272 17.85 -26.15 5.01
CA GLU A 272 16.47 -25.85 4.65
C GLU A 272 15.51 -26.15 5.82
N ARG A 273 15.60 -27.37 6.40
CA ARG A 273 14.81 -27.73 7.59
C ARG A 273 14.99 -26.76 8.76
N ARG A 274 16.23 -26.31 9.01
CA ARG A 274 16.51 -25.34 10.08
C ARG A 274 15.90 -23.97 9.79
N ALA A 275 16.04 -23.47 8.56
CA ALA A 275 15.45 -22.20 8.15
C ALA A 275 13.92 -22.20 8.31
N PHE A 276 13.26 -23.30 7.92
CA PHE A 276 11.81 -23.43 8.09
C PHE A 276 11.39 -23.56 9.55
N ALA A 277 12.13 -24.30 10.38
CA ALA A 277 11.85 -24.38 11.82
C ALA A 277 11.94 -23.00 12.50
N TRP A 278 12.92 -22.16 12.10
CA TRP A 278 13.02 -20.78 12.58
C TRP A 278 11.87 -19.89 12.11
N LEU A 279 11.46 -20.04 10.86
CA LEU A 279 10.30 -19.31 10.31
C LEU A 279 9.01 -19.71 11.02
N GLU A 280 8.77 -21.01 11.22
CA GLU A 280 7.60 -21.52 11.95
C GLU A 280 7.55 -21.00 13.37
N THR A 281 8.69 -20.99 14.08
CA THR A 281 8.81 -20.37 15.41
C THR A 281 8.40 -18.89 15.35
N ALA A 282 8.92 -18.13 14.38
CA ALA A 282 8.58 -16.71 14.25
C ALA A 282 7.10 -16.46 13.94
N ILE A 283 6.47 -17.33 13.15
CA ILE A 283 5.04 -17.25 12.85
C ILE A 283 4.21 -17.47 14.13
N LEU A 284 4.57 -18.49 14.92
CA LEU A 284 3.88 -18.79 16.18
C LEU A 284 4.04 -17.66 17.20
N GLU A 285 5.25 -17.12 17.36
CA GLU A 285 5.56 -16.02 18.28
C GLU A 285 4.97 -14.68 17.84
N SER A 286 4.74 -14.48 16.54
CA SER A 286 4.11 -13.25 16.02
C SER A 286 2.61 -13.13 16.32
N GLY A 287 1.97 -14.22 16.79
CA GLY A 287 0.52 -14.26 16.98
C GLY A 287 -0.29 -14.35 15.67
N ALA A 288 0.37 -14.47 14.50
CA ALA A 288 -0.28 -14.54 13.19
C ALA A 288 -1.26 -15.73 13.05
N VAL A 289 -1.08 -16.80 13.82
CA VAL A 289 -1.95 -17.99 13.82
C VAL A 289 -3.28 -17.76 14.54
N ALA A 290 -3.33 -16.84 15.52
CA ALA A 290 -4.55 -16.58 16.28
C ALA A 290 -5.64 -15.84 15.47
N ALA A 291 -5.26 -15.12 14.41
CA ALA A 291 -6.19 -14.37 13.57
C ALA A 291 -6.90 -15.22 12.48
N VAL A 292 -6.30 -16.35 12.08
CA VAL A 292 -6.85 -17.21 11.00
C VAL A 292 -7.94 -18.15 11.53
N ALA A 293 -7.84 -18.60 12.79
CA ALA A 293 -8.80 -19.54 13.38
C ALA A 293 -10.18 -18.92 13.70
N SER A 294 -10.30 -17.59 13.76
CA SER A 294 -11.56 -16.91 14.11
C SER A 294 -12.41 -16.53 12.88
N THR A 295 -11.95 -16.80 11.66
CA THR A 295 -12.60 -16.33 10.42
C THR A 295 -13.19 -17.44 9.55
N SER A 296 -12.99 -18.73 9.88
CA SER A 296 -13.39 -19.84 8.99
C SER A 296 -14.89 -20.15 8.93
N ASP A 297 -15.75 -19.44 9.68
CA ASP A 297 -17.20 -19.68 9.72
C ASP A 297 -18.07 -18.46 9.35
N ALA A 298 -17.46 -17.35 8.90
CA ALA A 298 -18.24 -16.20 8.47
C ALA A 298 -18.64 -16.33 6.99
N PRO A 299 -19.95 -16.32 6.65
CA PRO A 299 -20.38 -16.25 5.25
C PRO A 299 -19.82 -14.98 4.60
N ALA A 300 -19.48 -15.07 3.31
CA ALA A 300 -19.01 -13.93 2.53
C ALA A 300 -19.95 -12.72 2.75
N PRO A 301 -19.42 -11.56 3.21
CA PRO A 301 -20.26 -10.40 3.40
C PRO A 301 -20.87 -10.02 2.05
N ALA A 302 -22.18 -9.79 2.03
CA ALA A 302 -22.87 -9.17 0.91
C ALA A 302 -22.12 -7.89 0.49
N PRO A 303 -22.15 -7.49 -0.80
CA PRO A 303 -21.50 -6.28 -1.26
C PRO A 303 -21.87 -5.11 -0.34
N ALA A 304 -20.87 -4.57 0.35
CA ALA A 304 -21.09 -3.54 1.35
C ALA A 304 -21.78 -2.35 0.67
N ALA A 305 -22.95 -1.99 1.19
CA ALA A 305 -23.59 -0.73 0.84
C ALA A 305 -22.58 0.43 1.05
N PRO A 306 -22.63 1.49 0.24
CA PRO A 306 -21.70 2.60 0.36
C PRO A 306 -21.66 3.10 1.80
N VAL A 307 -20.46 3.07 2.40
CA VAL A 307 -20.21 3.64 3.72
C VAL A 307 -20.51 5.12 3.63
N ILE A 308 -21.61 5.55 4.25
CA ILE A 308 -21.95 6.96 4.39
C ILE A 308 -20.81 7.60 5.19
N PRO A 309 -20.08 8.58 4.62
CA PRO A 309 -18.93 9.13 5.33
C PRO A 309 -19.35 9.78 6.65
N LYS A 310 -18.70 9.38 7.75
CA LYS A 310 -18.91 9.92 9.11
C LYS A 310 -18.71 11.45 9.19
N TYR A 311 -18.02 12.04 8.21
CA TYR A 311 -17.60 13.45 8.20
C TYR A 311 -18.17 14.26 7.04
N ALA A 312 -19.39 13.97 6.60
CA ALA A 312 -20.10 14.84 5.66
C ALA A 312 -20.23 16.25 6.26
N VAL A 313 -19.33 17.16 5.86
CA VAL A 313 -19.52 18.60 6.09
C VAL A 313 -20.73 18.97 5.25
N LYS A 314 -21.81 19.41 5.89
CA LYS A 314 -22.94 19.99 5.17
C LYS A 314 -22.41 21.15 4.32
N ALA A 315 -22.43 20.96 3.01
CA ALA A 315 -22.30 22.05 2.07
C ALA A 315 -23.57 22.89 2.21
N ASN A 316 -23.45 24.04 2.88
CA ASN A 316 -24.32 25.19 2.68
C ASN A 316 -23.49 26.26 1.98
#